data_AF-A0A957K9D1-F1
#
_entry.id   AF-A0A957K9D1-F1
#
_cell.length_a   1.000
_cell.length_b   1.000
_cell.length_c   1.000
_cell.angle_alpha   90.00
_cell.angle_beta   90.00
_cell.angle_gamma   90.00
#
_symmetry.space_group_name_H-M   'P 1'
#
loop_
_entity.id
_entity.type
_entity.pdbx_description
1 polymer ?
#
loop_
_entity_poly.entity_id
_entity_poly.type
_entity_poly.pdbx_seq_one_letter_code
_entity_poly.pdbx_strand_id
1 'polypeptide(L)' 'RAQDCEECETKEGRVDRITRDLILNGPLDEEQLARLVEIADRCPVHRTLRSETVIKTNLVRE' A
#
# COMPACT_ATOMS: atom_id res chain seq x y z
N ARG A 1 -18.08 21.40 -1.59
CA ARG A 1 -16.64 21.33 -1.27
C ARG A 1 -16.51 20.42 -0.05
N ALA A 2 -15.88 19.26 -0.04
CA ALA A 2 -15.21 18.40 -1.03
C ALA A 2 -15.65 16.97 -0.64
N GLN A 3 -16.24 16.15 -1.51
CA GLN A 3 -15.59 15.37 -2.57
C GLN A 3 -14.45 14.51 -1.98
N ASP A 4 -14.82 13.32 -1.48
CA ASP A 4 -14.03 12.07 -1.45
C ASP A 4 -14.86 10.96 -0.78
N CYS A 5 -15.97 10.59 -1.41
CA CYS A 5 -16.81 9.45 -1.03
C CYS A 5 -17.00 8.53 -2.24
N GLU A 6 -15.90 8.18 -2.92
CA GLU A 6 -15.90 7.40 -4.18
C GLU A 6 -15.48 5.92 -4.00
N GLU A 7 -15.54 5.35 -2.80
CA GLU A 7 -15.32 3.90 -2.60
C GLU A 7 -16.38 3.25 -1.68
N CYS A 8 -17.66 3.61 -1.84
CA CYS A 8 -18.75 3.08 -1.01
C CYS A 8 -19.64 2.02 -1.69
N GLU A 9 -19.25 1.46 -2.84
CA GLU A 9 -20.05 0.39 -3.48
C GLU A 9 -19.24 -0.87 -3.80
N THR A 10 -18.94 -1.65 -2.77
CA THR A 10 -18.88 -3.12 -2.92
C THR A 10 -19.92 -3.76 -2.02
N LYS A 11 -21.03 -4.15 -2.65
CA LYS A 11 -22.08 -5.01 -2.10
C LYS A 11 -21.45 -6.37 -1.74
N GLU A 12 -21.55 -6.74 -0.45
CA GLU A 12 -21.35 -8.10 0.10
C GLU A 12 -19.94 -8.70 0.29
N GLY A 13 -18.84 -7.99 0.02
CA GLY A 13 -17.49 -8.49 0.29
C GLY A 13 -16.80 -7.76 1.45
N ARG A 14 -16.34 -8.46 2.50
CA ARG A 14 -15.38 -7.86 3.43
C ARG A 14 -14.08 -7.58 2.66
N VAL A 15 -13.82 -6.32 2.34
CA VAL A 15 -12.53 -5.89 1.79
C VAL A 15 -11.55 -5.84 2.95
N ASP A 16 -10.59 -6.75 2.96
CA ASP A 16 -9.51 -6.73 3.95
C ASP A 16 -8.54 -5.60 3.61
N ARG A 17 -8.25 -4.72 4.57
CA ARG A 17 -7.31 -3.62 4.39
C ARG A 17 -6.07 -3.86 5.22
N ILE A 18 -4.92 -3.92 4.57
CA ILE A 18 -3.62 -4.08 5.22
C ILE A 18 -2.82 -2.80 4.99
N THR A 19 -2.35 -2.20 6.07
CA THR A 19 -1.43 -1.06 6.03
C THR A 19 -0.05 -1.50 6.47
N ARG A 20 0.98 -1.12 5.72
CA ARG A 20 2.39 -1.33 6.08
C ARG A 20 3.12 -0.01 6.09
N ASP A 21 3.91 0.20 7.14
CA ASP A 21 4.88 1.28 7.19
C ASP A 21 6.25 0.77 6.72
N LEU A 22 6.87 1.49 5.79
CA LEU A 22 8.20 1.22 5.25
C LEU A 22 9.17 2.23 5.83
N ILE A 23 10.12 1.75 6.63
CA ILE A 23 11.19 2.54 7.22
C ILE A 23 12.49 2.22 6.46
N LEU A 24 13.10 3.24 5.86
CA LEU A 24 14.32 3.11 5.08
C LEU A 24 15.43 3.90 5.77
N ASN A 25 16.51 3.21 6.16
CA ASN A 25 17.64 3.78 6.88
C ASN A 25 18.89 3.85 6.01
N GLY A 26 19.67 4.93 6.16
CA GLY A 26 20.95 5.13 5.47
C GLY A 26 20.92 6.24 4.40
N PRO A 27 22.08 6.51 3.75
CA PRO A 27 22.19 7.54 2.73
C PRO A 27 21.60 7.02 1.40
N LEU A 28 20.27 7.05 1.30
CA LEU A 28 19.55 6.68 0.08
C LEU A 28 19.27 7.93 -0.75
N ASP A 29 19.60 7.87 -2.03
CA ASP A 29 19.18 8.88 -3.00
C ASP A 29 17.70 8.70 -3.40
N GLU A 30 17.15 9.69 -4.11
CA GLU A 30 15.73 9.69 -4.50
C GLU A 30 15.39 8.53 -5.45
N GLU A 31 16.32 8.13 -6.31
CA GLU A 31 16.14 7.03 -7.26
C GLU A 31 16.05 5.68 -6.53
N GLN A 32 16.94 5.47 -5.56
CA GLN A 32 16.95 4.31 -4.67
C GLN A 32 15.67 4.22 -3.85
N LEU A 33 15.23 5.34 -3.26
CA LEU A 33 13.98 5.38 -2.49
C LEU A 33 12.77 5.03 -3.36
N ALA A 34 12.66 5.63 -4.55
CA ALA A 34 11.57 5.35 -5.48
C ALA A 34 11.54 3.87 -5.87
N ARG A 35 12.71 3.29 -6.15
CA ARG A 35 12.83 1.87 -6.50
C ARG A 35 12.47 0.94 -5.35
N LEU A 36 12.86 1.28 -4.13
CA LEU A 36 12.54 0.50 -2.93
C LEU A 36 11.04 0.50 -2.66
N VAL A 37 10.37 1.64 -2.78
CA VAL A 37 8.91 1.74 -2.67
C VAL A 37 8.22 0.91 -3.76
N GLU A 38 8.67 1.00 -5.01
CA GLU A 38 8.14 0.20 -6.12
C GLU A 38 8.24 -1.31 -5.85
N ILE A 39 9.39 -1.77 -5.33
CA ILE A 39 9.59 -3.18 -4.96
C ILE A 39 8.64 -3.56 -3.81
N ALA A 40 8.50 -2.67 -2.84
CA ALA A 40 7.60 -2.84 -1.70
C ALA A 40 6.15 -3.04 -2.16
N ASP A 41 5.68 -2.33 -3.19
CA ASP A 41 4.31 -2.38 -3.69
C ASP A 41 4.02 -3.61 -4.57
N ARG A 42 5.05 -4.29 -5.09
CA ARG A 42 4.91 -5.56 -5.83
C ARG A 42 4.61 -6.76 -4.92
N CYS A 43 4.01 -6.53 -3.76
CA CYS A 43 3.83 -7.50 -2.70
C CYS A 43 3.12 -8.78 -3.22
N PRO A 44 3.79 -9.96 -3.23
CA PRO A 44 3.26 -11.18 -3.83
C PRO A 44 2.09 -11.78 -3.05
N VAL A 45 1.83 -11.26 -1.85
CA VAL A 45 0.80 -11.75 -0.92
C VAL A 45 -0.61 -11.62 -1.47
N HIS A 46 -0.85 -10.70 -2.43
CA HIS A 46 -2.13 -10.62 -3.15
C HIS A 46 -2.50 -11.95 -3.84
N ARG A 47 -1.50 -12.78 -4.21
CA ARG A 47 -1.76 -14.12 -4.79
C ARG A 47 -2.19 -15.16 -3.75
N THR A 48 -1.91 -14.94 -2.47
CA THR A 48 -2.19 -15.88 -1.38
C THR A 48 -3.48 -15.53 -0.64
N LEU A 49 -3.87 -14.26 -0.63
CA LEU A 49 -5.10 -13.78 0.01
C LEU A 49 -6.30 -14.08 -0.90
N ARG A 50 -7.28 -14.83 -0.39
CA ARG A 50 -8.44 -15.36 -1.17
C ARG A 50 -9.57 -14.34 -1.39
N SER A 51 -9.30 -13.04 -1.27
CA SER A 51 -10.31 -11.97 -1.37
C SER A 51 -9.68 -10.66 -1.82
N GLU A 52 -10.50 -9.72 -2.31
CA GLU A 52 -10.11 -8.34 -2.61
C GLU A 52 -9.48 -7.70 -1.36
N THR A 53 -8.15 -7.74 -1.29
CA THR A 53 -7.38 -7.14 -0.18
C THR A 53 -6.71 -5.89 -0.70
N VAL A 54 -6.98 -4.75 -0.07
CA VAL A 54 -6.32 -3.48 -0.38
C VAL A 54 -5.09 -3.35 0.52
N ILE A 55 -3.90 -3.41 -0.08
CA ILE A 55 -2.64 -3.19 0.63
C ILE A 55 -2.15 -1.77 0.36
N LYS A 56 -1.95 -0.98 1.41
CA LYS A 56 -1.37 0.37 1.34
C LYS A 56 -0.01 0.41 2.01
N THR A 57 1.00 0.89 1.30
CA THR A 57 2.34 1.17 1.84
C THR A 57 2.44 2.66 2.20
N ASN A 58 2.84 2.97 3.43
CA ASN A 58 3.24 4.31 3.84
C ASN A 58 4.76 4.35 3.96
N LEU A 59 5.43 5.31 3.33
CA LEU A 59 6.84 5.57 3.58
C LEU A 59 6.98 6.42 4.84
N VAL A 60 7.61 5.89 5.88
CA VAL A 60 7.90 6.61 7.13
C VAL A 60 9.36 7.03 7.12
N ARG A 61 9.62 8.31 7.32
CA ARG A 61 10.97 8.88 7.49
C ARG A 61 11.17 9.19 8.97
N GLU A 62 12.23 8.66 9.55
CA GLU A 62 12.74 9.04 10.88
C GLU A 62 13.83 10.11 10.76
#